data_AF-A0A0S9F920-F1
#
_entry.id   AF-A0A0S9F920-F1
#
_cell.length_a   1.000
_cell.length_b   1.000
_cell.length_c   1.000
_cell.angle_alpha   90.00
_cell.angle_beta   90.00
_cell.angle_gamma   90.00
#
_symmetry.space_group_name_H-M   'P 1'
#
loop_
_entity.id
_entity.type
_entity.pdbx_description
1 polymer ?
#
loop_
_entity_poly.entity_id
_entity_poly.type
_entity_poly.pdbx_seq_one_letter_code
_entity_poly.pdbx_strand_id
1 'polypeptide(L)'
;MYTEVHQFEPLLPADARMEPLLAKAHDLSRLATTLAGTRVPPELRSLLRNMNSYYTNRIEGQHTRPHEIDQALRQDFSKDAALAAKQRLAIAHIEAEQTLEQSYAGPEGAAKLYAPEALQDIHHALFARLPAADLFTSQQESIVPGALRQRDVRVGRHVAPAHATVPLFLQRWAAFYGGVRRGEAALVALACAHQRLGWVHPFVDGNGRVMRLHTHTWLTAMGYTGGLWSPLRGFARSTERYYALLADADSLRRGDLDGRGNLSEQALIAWADYVLDTCLDQVRFMASLLDFEAIKNRIEACLVFEATVLKNGVRQEALRGLHYLFLSGEDMQRGDFKAMLGMSDRGATDALGALVKRGLLRSDSPQGKVRFGLPQHALRFMFPQLWPEAEADSANV
;
A
#
# COMPACT_ATOMS: atom_id res chain seq x y z
N MET A 1 -8.14 -8.93 -31.93
CA MET A 1 -7.20 -8.21 -31.04
C MET A 1 -7.50 -6.73 -31.18
N TYR A 2 -7.47 -5.96 -30.09
CA TYR A 2 -7.87 -4.55 -30.12
C TYR A 2 -6.76 -3.68 -30.72
N THR A 3 -7.10 -2.77 -31.62
CA THR A 3 -6.16 -1.88 -32.34
C THR A 3 -6.57 -0.42 -32.32
N GLU A 4 -7.80 -0.11 -31.91
CA GLU A 4 -8.38 1.22 -31.99
C GLU A 4 -8.75 1.74 -30.59
N VAL A 5 -8.35 2.97 -30.27
CA VAL A 5 -8.46 3.50 -28.90
C VAL A 5 -9.88 3.60 -28.36
N HIS A 6 -10.91 3.69 -29.20
CA HIS A 6 -12.31 3.71 -28.77
C HIS A 6 -12.76 2.35 -28.16
N GLN A 7 -12.00 1.27 -28.34
CA GLN A 7 -12.38 -0.08 -27.92
C GLN A 7 -12.29 -0.33 -26.41
N PHE A 8 -11.65 0.56 -25.64
CA PHE A 8 -11.64 0.52 -24.17
C PHE A 8 -12.59 1.53 -23.51
N GLU A 9 -13.41 2.19 -24.31
CA GLU A 9 -14.43 3.10 -23.80
C GLU A 9 -15.63 2.31 -23.25
N PRO A 10 -16.34 2.82 -22.23
CA PRO A 10 -16.21 4.16 -21.66
C PRO A 10 -14.99 4.29 -20.72
N LEU A 11 -14.37 5.48 -20.67
CA LEU A 11 -13.28 5.76 -19.72
C LEU A 11 -13.79 6.25 -18.36
N LEU A 12 -15.02 6.73 -18.29
CA LEU A 12 -15.69 7.15 -17.07
C LEU A 12 -17.19 6.86 -17.24
N PRO A 13 -17.91 6.56 -16.15
CA PRO A 13 -19.37 6.56 -16.19
C PRO A 13 -19.94 7.90 -16.66
N ALA A 14 -21.06 7.87 -17.37
CA ALA A 14 -21.81 9.06 -17.75
C ALA A 14 -22.22 9.86 -16.51
N ASP A 15 -22.26 11.20 -16.64
CA ASP A 15 -22.53 12.12 -15.52
C ASP A 15 -23.81 11.76 -14.74
N ALA A 16 -24.87 11.39 -15.44
CA ALA A 16 -26.16 11.01 -14.84
C ALA A 16 -26.10 9.74 -13.96
N ARG A 17 -25.04 8.94 -14.07
CA ARG A 17 -24.84 7.70 -13.30
C ARG A 17 -23.72 7.81 -12.27
N MET A 18 -23.04 8.96 -12.21
CA MET A 18 -21.85 9.15 -11.39
C MET A 18 -22.17 9.63 -9.97
N GLU A 19 -23.37 10.16 -9.71
CA GLU A 19 -23.76 10.74 -8.41
C GLU A 19 -23.45 9.84 -7.20
N PRO A 20 -23.82 8.54 -7.18
CA PRO A 20 -23.49 7.69 -6.03
C PRO A 20 -21.99 7.53 -5.79
N LEU A 21 -21.19 7.48 -6.86
CA LEU A 21 -19.74 7.39 -6.79
C LEU A 21 -19.13 8.71 -6.29
N LEU A 22 -19.67 9.85 -6.73
CA LEU A 22 -19.23 11.16 -6.26
C LEU A 22 -19.51 11.36 -4.76
N ALA A 23 -20.66 10.87 -4.26
CA ALA A 23 -20.95 10.90 -2.82
C ALA A 23 -19.94 10.07 -2.01
N LYS A 24 -19.60 8.85 -2.45
CA LYS A 24 -18.56 8.03 -1.81
C LYS A 24 -17.17 8.68 -1.90
N ALA A 25 -16.84 9.28 -3.05
CA ALA A 25 -15.59 10.00 -3.24
C ALA A 25 -15.48 11.23 -2.32
N HIS A 26 -16.59 11.94 -2.08
CA HIS A 26 -16.65 13.04 -1.12
C HIS A 26 -16.33 12.55 0.30
N ASP A 27 -17.03 11.51 0.75
CA ASP A 27 -16.80 10.90 2.07
C ASP A 27 -15.36 10.40 2.22
N LEU A 28 -14.82 9.76 1.17
CA LEU A 28 -13.45 9.28 1.15
C LEU A 28 -12.47 10.43 1.29
N SER A 29 -12.62 11.48 0.48
CA SER A 29 -11.76 12.67 0.53
C SER A 29 -11.73 13.26 1.95
N ARG A 30 -12.91 13.47 2.56
CA ARG A 30 -13.03 14.04 3.91
C ARG A 30 -12.36 13.17 4.98
N LEU A 31 -12.67 11.87 4.99
CA LEU A 31 -12.15 10.95 6.00
C LEU A 31 -10.64 10.72 5.84
N ALA A 32 -10.18 10.54 4.60
CA ALA A 32 -8.78 10.29 4.28
C ALA A 32 -7.90 11.50 4.63
N THR A 33 -8.32 12.71 4.27
CA THR A 33 -7.56 13.93 4.62
C THR A 33 -7.51 14.14 6.14
N THR A 34 -8.60 13.85 6.86
CA THR A 34 -8.61 13.92 8.34
C THR A 34 -7.60 12.92 8.92
N LEU A 35 -7.63 11.67 8.45
CA LEU A 35 -6.71 10.63 8.89
C LEU A 35 -5.26 11.00 8.57
N ALA A 36 -4.97 11.47 7.36
CA ALA A 36 -3.62 11.84 6.91
C ALA A 36 -2.96 12.93 7.77
N GLY A 37 -3.77 13.81 8.39
CA GLY A 37 -3.30 14.82 9.33
C GLY A 37 -2.93 14.29 10.72
N THR A 38 -3.23 13.02 11.02
CA THR A 38 -2.94 12.41 12.31
C THR A 38 -1.44 12.21 12.49
N ARG A 39 -0.88 12.77 13.58
CA ARG A 39 0.50 12.50 13.96
C ARG A 39 0.61 11.08 14.52
N VAL A 40 1.58 10.34 14.01
CA VAL A 40 1.92 8.99 14.43
C VAL A 40 3.43 8.80 14.32
N PRO A 41 4.00 7.78 14.99
CA PRO A 41 5.41 7.46 14.86
C PRO A 41 5.78 7.08 13.42
N PRO A 42 6.98 7.44 12.94
CA PRO A 42 7.45 7.06 11.61
C PRO A 42 7.49 5.53 11.42
N GLU A 43 7.68 4.76 12.50
CA GLU A 43 7.67 3.30 12.52
C GLU A 43 6.37 2.71 11.95
N LEU A 44 5.23 3.35 12.20
CA LEU A 44 3.94 2.87 11.69
C LEU A 44 3.91 2.95 10.14
N ARG A 45 4.39 4.05 9.57
CA ARG A 45 4.44 4.22 8.10
C ARG A 45 5.39 3.20 7.46
N SER A 46 6.55 2.97 8.07
CA SER A 46 7.49 1.94 7.62
C SER A 46 6.88 0.53 7.65
N LEU A 47 6.16 0.19 8.73
CA LEU A 47 5.45 -1.07 8.84
C LEU A 47 4.37 -1.21 7.73
N LEU A 48 3.57 -0.17 7.53
CA LEU A 48 2.49 -0.17 6.54
C LEU A 48 3.03 -0.32 5.12
N ARG A 49 4.21 0.24 4.82
CA ARG A 49 4.90 0.02 3.53
C ARG A 49 5.32 -1.44 3.34
N ASN A 50 5.83 -2.09 4.39
CA ASN A 50 6.13 -3.53 4.35
C ASN A 50 4.86 -4.35 4.10
N MET A 51 3.75 -3.96 4.73
CA MET A 51 2.45 -4.58 4.56
C MET A 51 1.88 -4.38 3.14
N ASN A 52 2.08 -3.21 2.54
CA ASN A 52 1.74 -2.94 1.14
C ASN A 52 2.47 -3.89 0.18
N SER A 53 3.79 -4.02 0.37
CA SER A 53 4.62 -4.98 -0.39
C SER A 53 4.18 -6.43 -0.19
N TYR A 54 3.80 -6.82 1.02
CA TYR A 54 3.24 -8.15 1.27
C TYR A 54 1.94 -8.39 0.48
N TYR A 55 0.96 -7.49 0.62
CA TYR A 55 -0.37 -7.71 0.03
C TYR A 55 -0.37 -7.59 -1.49
N THR A 56 0.40 -6.66 -2.07
CA THR A 56 0.51 -6.54 -3.53
C THR A 56 1.15 -7.77 -4.17
N ASN A 57 2.17 -8.38 -3.54
CA ASN A 57 2.81 -9.59 -4.06
C ASN A 57 1.91 -10.82 -3.85
N ARG A 58 1.19 -10.88 -2.73
CA ARG A 58 0.21 -11.94 -2.47
C ARG A 58 -0.90 -11.99 -3.51
N ILE A 59 -1.40 -10.83 -3.97
CA ILE A 59 -2.42 -10.76 -5.03
C ILE A 59 -1.90 -11.41 -6.34
N GLU A 60 -0.60 -11.32 -6.62
CA GLU A 60 0.06 -11.94 -7.77
C GLU A 60 0.45 -13.41 -7.54
N GLY A 61 -0.01 -14.03 -6.44
CA GLY A 61 0.34 -15.42 -6.09
C GLY A 61 1.76 -15.61 -5.57
N GLN A 62 2.47 -14.52 -5.28
CA GLN A 62 3.80 -14.59 -4.68
C GLN A 62 3.70 -14.54 -3.16
N HIS A 63 4.13 -15.62 -2.53
CA HIS A 63 4.06 -15.79 -1.08
C HIS A 63 5.44 -15.58 -0.45
N THR A 64 5.58 -14.47 0.27
CA THR A 64 6.53 -14.30 1.38
C THR A 64 5.74 -14.16 2.68
N ARG A 65 6.29 -14.59 3.80
CA ARG A 65 5.74 -14.36 5.14
C ARG A 65 6.26 -13.03 5.70
N PRO A 66 5.53 -12.36 6.61
CA PRO A 66 5.98 -11.10 7.19
C PRO A 66 7.36 -11.16 7.86
N HIS A 67 7.70 -12.28 8.54
CA HIS A 67 9.05 -12.43 9.10
C HIS A 67 10.12 -12.60 8.01
N GLU A 68 9.82 -13.19 6.86
CA GLU A 68 10.75 -13.33 5.73
C GLU A 68 11.04 -11.97 5.08
N ILE A 69 10.08 -11.05 5.08
CA ILE A 69 10.29 -9.65 4.66
C ILE A 69 11.18 -8.93 5.67
N ASP A 70 10.94 -9.10 6.97
CA ASP A 70 11.78 -8.49 8.02
C ASP A 70 13.22 -9.03 7.98
N GLN A 71 13.40 -10.31 7.67
CA GLN A 71 14.70 -10.93 7.43
C GLN A 71 15.42 -10.27 6.25
N ALA A 72 14.72 -10.14 5.12
CA ALA A 72 15.26 -9.53 3.90
C ALA A 72 15.63 -8.04 4.09
N LEU A 73 14.84 -7.29 4.89
CA LEU A 73 15.16 -5.90 5.25
C LEU A 73 16.49 -5.78 6.00
N ARG A 74 16.92 -6.83 6.70
CA ARG A 74 18.23 -6.92 7.38
C ARG A 74 19.34 -7.48 6.49
N GLN A 75 19.09 -7.60 5.18
CA GLN A 75 20.00 -8.21 4.21
C GLN A 75 20.31 -9.68 4.48
N ASP A 76 19.46 -10.36 5.24
CA ASP A 76 19.56 -11.79 5.53
C ASP A 76 18.57 -12.54 4.64
N PHE A 77 19.00 -12.85 3.42
CA PHE A 77 18.19 -13.55 2.43
C PHE A 77 18.24 -15.07 2.62
N SER A 78 17.14 -15.74 2.27
CA SER A 78 17.06 -17.21 2.28
C SER A 78 18.12 -17.85 1.37
N LYS A 79 18.57 -19.04 1.77
CA LYS A 79 19.42 -19.89 0.92
C LYS A 79 18.64 -20.58 -0.20
N ASP A 80 17.31 -20.67 -0.07
CA ASP A 80 16.44 -21.14 -1.15
C ASP A 80 16.30 -20.03 -2.21
N ALA A 81 16.74 -20.31 -3.43
CA ALA A 81 16.83 -19.30 -4.49
C ALA A 81 15.45 -18.70 -4.86
N ALA A 82 14.39 -19.52 -4.84
CA ALA A 82 13.05 -19.07 -5.18
C ALA A 82 12.48 -18.14 -4.12
N LEU A 83 12.64 -18.47 -2.84
CA LEU A 83 12.27 -17.59 -1.73
C LEU A 83 13.13 -16.31 -1.72
N ALA A 84 14.44 -16.41 -1.97
CA ALA A 84 15.33 -15.25 -2.03
C ALA A 84 14.93 -14.27 -3.15
N ALA A 85 14.50 -14.77 -4.32
CA ALA A 85 13.97 -13.93 -5.40
C ALA A 85 12.70 -13.18 -4.98
N LYS A 86 11.76 -13.87 -4.29
CA LYS A 86 10.56 -13.23 -3.75
C LYS A 86 10.87 -12.20 -2.67
N GLN A 87 11.86 -12.47 -1.80
CA GLN A 87 12.36 -11.52 -0.82
C GLN A 87 12.93 -10.26 -1.49
N ARG A 88 13.80 -10.41 -2.50
CA ARG A 88 14.35 -9.27 -3.26
C ARG A 88 13.25 -8.45 -3.93
N LEU A 89 12.25 -9.10 -4.51
CA LEU A 89 11.09 -8.41 -5.09
C LEU A 89 10.25 -7.68 -4.04
N ALA A 90 10.08 -8.25 -2.84
CA ALA A 90 9.40 -7.56 -1.74
C ALA A 90 10.16 -6.30 -1.30
N ILE A 91 11.49 -6.36 -1.21
CA ILE A 91 12.33 -5.19 -0.91
C ILE A 91 12.28 -4.16 -2.03
N ALA A 92 12.42 -4.59 -3.29
CA ALA A 92 12.35 -3.70 -4.45
C ALA A 92 11.00 -2.96 -4.51
N HIS A 93 9.89 -3.60 -4.14
CA HIS A 93 8.60 -2.92 -4.03
C HIS A 93 8.59 -1.86 -2.91
N ILE A 94 9.12 -2.16 -1.72
CA ILE A 94 9.20 -1.21 -0.59
C ILE A 94 10.00 0.03 -1.02
N GLU A 95 11.14 -0.17 -1.68
CA GLU A 95 12.00 0.91 -2.16
C GLU A 95 11.35 1.69 -3.32
N ALA A 96 10.64 0.99 -4.21
CA ALA A 96 9.88 1.61 -5.30
C ALA A 96 8.78 2.52 -4.73
N GLU A 97 7.97 2.03 -3.79
CA GLU A 97 6.92 2.83 -3.13
C GLU A 97 7.52 4.09 -2.52
N GLN A 98 8.59 3.96 -1.72
CA GLN A 98 9.24 5.11 -1.09
C GLN A 98 9.81 6.12 -2.12
N THR A 99 10.44 5.62 -3.20
CA THR A 99 10.99 6.48 -4.25
C THR A 99 9.89 7.25 -4.96
N LEU A 100 8.81 6.56 -5.35
CA LEU A 100 7.70 7.14 -6.11
C LEU A 100 6.92 8.17 -5.29
N GLU A 101 6.69 7.91 -4.00
CA GLU A 101 6.05 8.87 -3.09
C GLU A 101 6.83 10.19 -3.00
N GLN A 102 8.16 10.14 -3.10
CA GLN A 102 9.01 11.34 -3.11
C GLN A 102 9.03 12.02 -4.49
N SER A 103 9.19 11.24 -5.57
CA SER A 103 9.30 11.77 -6.94
C SER A 103 8.01 12.40 -7.46
N TYR A 104 6.86 11.89 -7.02
CA TYR A 104 5.54 12.34 -7.46
C TYR A 104 4.77 13.08 -6.37
N ALA A 105 5.46 13.74 -5.43
CA ALA A 105 4.81 14.46 -4.34
C ALA A 105 3.96 15.66 -4.81
N GLY A 106 2.83 15.86 -4.13
CA GLY A 106 1.95 17.01 -4.33
C GLY A 106 1.11 16.97 -5.62
N PRO A 107 0.25 18.00 -5.83
CA PRO A 107 -0.67 18.03 -6.98
C PRO A 107 0.02 18.02 -8.35
N GLU A 108 1.22 18.59 -8.46
CA GLU A 108 1.99 18.55 -9.71
C GLU A 108 2.52 17.15 -10.02
N GLY A 109 3.00 16.43 -9.00
CA GLY A 109 3.38 15.04 -9.13
C GLY A 109 2.18 14.16 -9.47
N ALA A 110 1.04 14.38 -8.82
CA ALA A 110 -0.21 13.69 -9.15
C ALA A 110 -0.64 13.88 -10.61
N ALA A 111 -0.45 15.08 -11.18
CA ALA A 111 -0.71 15.33 -12.59
C ALA A 111 0.26 14.58 -13.52
N LYS A 112 1.56 14.54 -13.18
CA LYS A 112 2.59 13.81 -13.94
C LYS A 112 2.36 12.29 -13.95
N LEU A 113 1.69 11.72 -12.94
CA LEU A 113 1.36 10.30 -12.89
C LEU A 113 0.42 9.83 -14.00
N TYR A 114 -0.24 10.74 -14.72
CA TYR A 114 -1.03 10.38 -15.90
C TYR A 114 -0.22 10.34 -17.19
N ALA A 115 1.09 10.66 -17.16
CA ALA A 115 1.95 10.51 -18.33
C ALA A 115 2.32 9.02 -18.58
N PRO A 116 2.40 8.56 -19.84
CA PRO A 116 2.88 7.21 -20.14
C PRO A 116 4.28 6.91 -19.58
N GLU A 117 5.14 7.93 -19.50
CA GLU A 117 6.49 7.84 -18.93
C GLU A 117 6.42 7.52 -17.43
N ALA A 118 5.45 8.05 -16.69
CA ALA A 118 5.30 7.75 -15.28
C ALA A 118 4.95 6.27 -15.02
N LEU A 119 4.21 5.62 -15.92
CA LEU A 119 3.96 4.18 -15.83
C LEU A 119 5.23 3.37 -16.07
N GLN A 120 6.08 3.80 -17.00
CA GLN A 120 7.38 3.21 -17.26
C GLN A 120 8.33 3.42 -16.06
N ASP A 121 8.30 4.59 -15.42
CA ASP A 121 9.07 4.88 -14.21
C ASP A 121 8.64 3.98 -13.04
N ILE A 122 7.34 3.76 -12.84
CA ILE A 122 6.83 2.86 -11.80
C ILE A 122 7.32 1.42 -12.06
N HIS A 123 7.20 0.95 -13.30
CA HIS A 123 7.72 -0.37 -13.66
C HIS A 123 9.25 -0.43 -13.52
N HIS A 124 9.96 0.62 -13.91
CA HIS A 124 11.40 0.68 -13.75
C HIS A 124 11.79 0.60 -12.26
N ALA A 125 11.15 1.37 -11.39
CA ALA A 125 11.41 1.39 -9.95
C ALA A 125 11.20 0.00 -9.30
N LEU A 126 10.23 -0.78 -9.78
CA LEU A 126 9.95 -2.15 -9.31
C LEU A 126 11.05 -3.15 -9.69
N PHE A 127 11.59 -3.08 -10.91
CA PHE A 127 12.41 -4.16 -11.46
C PHE A 127 13.89 -3.80 -11.61
N ALA A 128 14.26 -2.51 -11.69
CA ALA A 128 15.64 -2.08 -11.97
C ALA A 128 16.66 -2.47 -10.89
N ARG A 129 16.19 -2.76 -9.66
CA ARG A 129 17.04 -3.16 -8.53
C ARG A 129 17.20 -4.67 -8.39
N LEU A 130 16.49 -5.44 -9.22
CA LEU A 130 16.56 -6.90 -9.18
C LEU A 130 17.79 -7.41 -9.92
N PRO A 131 18.43 -8.49 -9.44
CA PRO A 131 19.51 -9.12 -10.18
C PRO A 131 18.98 -9.70 -11.49
N ALA A 132 19.85 -9.81 -12.50
CA ALA A 132 19.47 -10.32 -13.82
C ALA A 132 18.76 -11.68 -13.78
N ALA A 133 19.13 -12.54 -12.83
CA ALA A 133 18.51 -13.86 -12.63
C ALA A 133 17.02 -13.80 -12.23
N ASP A 134 16.56 -12.68 -11.67
CA ASP A 134 15.17 -12.49 -11.23
C ASP A 134 14.32 -11.73 -12.27
N LEU A 135 14.92 -11.29 -13.39
CA LEU A 135 14.28 -10.49 -14.45
C LEU A 135 13.69 -11.37 -15.55
N PHE A 136 12.93 -12.38 -15.16
CA PHE A 136 12.26 -13.29 -16.08
C PHE A 136 10.83 -13.58 -15.64
N THR A 137 9.92 -13.69 -16.61
CA THR A 137 8.56 -14.17 -16.37
C THR A 137 8.55 -15.66 -16.05
N SER A 138 7.40 -16.19 -15.60
CA SER A 138 7.20 -17.64 -15.46
C SER A 138 7.39 -18.42 -16.77
N GLN A 139 7.28 -17.75 -17.92
CA GLN A 139 7.46 -18.30 -19.25
C GLN A 139 8.90 -18.09 -19.77
N GLN A 140 9.85 -17.71 -18.90
CA GLN A 140 11.26 -17.46 -19.22
C GLN A 140 11.48 -16.31 -20.21
N GLU A 141 10.55 -15.35 -20.25
CA GLU A 141 10.70 -14.13 -21.06
C GLU A 141 11.38 -13.04 -20.23
N SER A 142 12.34 -12.33 -20.83
CA SER A 142 13.08 -11.30 -20.13
C SER A 142 12.19 -10.09 -19.79
N ILE A 143 12.25 -9.66 -18.55
CA ILE A 143 11.62 -8.44 -18.05
C ILE A 143 12.64 -7.30 -18.17
N VAL A 144 12.37 -6.36 -19.07
CA VAL A 144 13.20 -5.14 -19.22
C VAL A 144 12.55 -4.00 -18.41
N PRO A 145 13.19 -3.51 -17.33
CA PRO A 145 12.59 -2.50 -16.46
C PRO A 145 12.17 -1.22 -17.20
N GLY A 146 10.87 -0.93 -17.22
CA GLY A 146 10.27 0.26 -17.83
C GLY A 146 9.87 0.06 -19.29
N ALA A 147 10.25 -1.03 -19.94
CA ALA A 147 9.94 -1.24 -21.33
C ALA A 147 8.52 -1.77 -21.56
N LEU A 148 7.79 -1.15 -22.48
CA LEU A 148 6.53 -1.68 -22.99
C LEU A 148 6.74 -3.03 -23.70
N ARG A 149 5.75 -3.92 -23.61
CA ARG A 149 5.82 -5.23 -24.26
C ARG A 149 5.93 -5.12 -25.78
N GLN A 150 6.71 -6.01 -26.38
CA GLN A 150 6.91 -6.11 -27.84
C GLN A 150 6.16 -7.29 -28.47
N ARG A 151 5.16 -7.81 -27.75
CA ARG A 151 4.34 -8.96 -28.17
C ARG A 151 2.96 -8.87 -27.58
N ASP A 152 2.06 -9.64 -28.17
CA ASP A 152 0.69 -9.76 -27.68
C ASP A 152 0.62 -10.66 -26.45
N VAL A 153 -0.30 -10.31 -25.56
CA VAL A 153 -0.49 -11.00 -24.27
C VAL A 153 -1.97 -11.23 -24.02
N ARG A 154 -2.24 -12.30 -23.28
CA ARG A 154 -3.57 -12.69 -22.84
C ARG A 154 -3.54 -12.88 -21.33
N VAL A 155 -4.50 -12.30 -20.63
CA VAL A 155 -4.60 -12.31 -19.17
C VAL A 155 -5.90 -13.00 -18.79
N GLY A 156 -5.82 -14.24 -18.32
CA GLY A 156 -7.00 -15.08 -18.09
C GLY A 156 -7.85 -15.23 -19.37
N ARG A 157 -9.03 -14.62 -19.38
CA ARG A 157 -9.96 -14.61 -20.55
C ARG A 157 -9.85 -13.34 -21.40
N HIS A 158 -9.20 -12.30 -20.89
CA HIS A 158 -9.02 -11.02 -21.58
C HIS A 158 -7.85 -11.07 -22.56
N VAL A 159 -8.07 -10.61 -23.79
CA VAL A 159 -7.03 -10.44 -24.80
C VAL A 159 -6.67 -8.96 -24.84
N ALA A 160 -5.46 -8.61 -24.41
CA ALA A 160 -5.01 -7.22 -24.39
C ALA A 160 -4.91 -6.65 -25.82
N PRO A 161 -4.83 -5.32 -25.99
CA PRO A 161 -4.55 -4.69 -27.28
C PRO A 161 -3.33 -5.25 -28.01
N ALA A 162 -3.27 -5.08 -29.32
CA ALA A 162 -2.07 -5.38 -30.08
C ALA A 162 -0.90 -4.55 -29.56
N HIS A 163 0.27 -5.17 -29.37
CA HIS A 163 1.41 -4.52 -28.72
C HIS A 163 1.83 -3.22 -29.41
N ALA A 164 1.78 -3.19 -30.75
CA ALA A 164 2.10 -2.02 -31.57
C ALA A 164 1.20 -0.81 -31.28
N THR A 165 0.00 -1.04 -30.72
CA THR A 165 -0.98 0.02 -30.41
C THR A 165 -0.97 0.43 -28.94
N VAL A 166 -0.25 -0.27 -28.06
CA VAL A 166 -0.16 0.06 -26.62
C VAL A 166 0.22 1.53 -26.39
N PRO A 167 1.22 2.13 -27.08
CA PRO A 167 1.52 3.54 -26.91
C PRO A 167 0.33 4.47 -27.18
N LEU A 168 -0.50 4.16 -28.19
CA LEU A 168 -1.69 4.95 -28.53
C LEU A 168 -2.76 4.85 -27.44
N PHE A 169 -3.00 3.65 -26.91
CA PHE A 169 -3.93 3.46 -25.79
C PHE A 169 -3.46 4.21 -24.53
N LEU A 170 -2.16 4.17 -24.22
CA LEU A 170 -1.61 4.91 -23.07
C LEU A 170 -1.72 6.42 -23.28
N GLN A 171 -1.49 6.94 -24.49
CA GLN A 171 -1.70 8.36 -24.80
C GLN A 171 -3.16 8.78 -24.63
N ARG A 172 -4.11 7.95 -25.09
CA ARG A 172 -5.55 8.21 -24.88
C ARG A 172 -5.94 8.18 -23.41
N TRP A 173 -5.44 7.20 -22.66
CA TRP A 173 -5.61 7.08 -21.21
C TRP A 173 -5.07 8.34 -20.50
N ALA A 174 -3.85 8.75 -20.83
CA ALA A 174 -3.17 9.91 -20.27
C ALA A 174 -3.95 11.21 -20.51
N ALA A 175 -4.31 11.47 -21.77
CA ALA A 175 -5.03 12.68 -22.18
C ALA A 175 -6.40 12.77 -21.51
N PHE A 176 -7.12 11.66 -21.35
CA PHE A 176 -8.42 11.65 -20.71
C PHE A 176 -8.30 11.87 -19.20
N TYR A 177 -7.58 11.00 -18.49
CA TYR A 177 -7.55 11.05 -17.02
C TYR A 177 -6.75 12.24 -16.47
N GLY A 178 -5.71 12.68 -17.16
CA GLY A 178 -4.98 13.92 -16.83
C GLY A 178 -5.83 15.19 -17.02
N GLY A 179 -6.91 15.11 -17.81
CA GLY A 179 -7.86 16.20 -18.04
C GLY A 179 -9.10 16.17 -17.14
N VAL A 180 -9.29 15.15 -16.29
CA VAL A 180 -10.45 15.09 -15.39
C VAL A 180 -10.35 16.20 -14.34
N ARG A 181 -11.48 16.86 -14.08
CA ARG A 181 -11.58 17.91 -13.06
C ARG A 181 -11.16 17.39 -11.68
N ARG A 182 -10.49 18.25 -10.91
CA ARG A 182 -10.09 17.96 -9.51
C ARG A 182 -11.32 17.76 -8.61
N GLY A 183 -11.09 17.23 -7.42
CA GLY A 183 -12.13 16.93 -6.42
C GLY A 183 -12.61 15.48 -6.51
N GLU A 184 -13.87 15.25 -6.18
CA GLU A 184 -14.50 13.92 -6.11
C GLU A 184 -14.39 13.15 -7.44
N ALA A 185 -14.54 13.86 -8.57
CA ALA A 185 -14.40 13.27 -9.89
C ALA A 185 -13.02 12.64 -10.14
N ALA A 186 -11.95 13.19 -9.54
CA ALA A 186 -10.61 12.66 -9.68
C ALA A 186 -10.44 11.31 -8.96
N LEU A 187 -11.13 11.09 -7.84
CA LEU A 187 -11.12 9.79 -7.13
C LEU A 187 -11.89 8.72 -7.91
N VAL A 188 -13.03 9.07 -8.51
CA VAL A 188 -13.77 8.17 -9.41
C VAL A 188 -12.92 7.84 -10.64
N ALA A 189 -12.30 8.86 -11.23
CA ALA A 189 -11.39 8.70 -12.36
C ALA A 189 -10.17 7.85 -12.02
N LEU A 190 -9.60 7.96 -10.82
CA LEU A 190 -8.50 7.10 -10.37
C LEU A 190 -8.90 5.62 -10.38
N ALA A 191 -10.09 5.29 -9.86
CA ALA A 191 -10.60 3.93 -9.87
C ALA A 191 -10.79 3.41 -11.31
N CYS A 192 -11.37 4.22 -12.20
CA CYS A 192 -11.54 3.85 -13.61
C CYS A 192 -10.20 3.72 -14.34
N ALA A 193 -9.25 4.61 -14.05
CA ALA A 193 -7.91 4.62 -14.63
C ALA A 193 -7.14 3.34 -14.27
N HIS A 194 -7.26 2.88 -13.02
CA HIS A 194 -6.73 1.59 -12.59
C HIS A 194 -7.26 0.46 -13.47
N GLN A 195 -8.59 0.37 -13.64
CA GLN A 195 -9.21 -0.67 -14.45
C GLN A 195 -8.70 -0.64 -15.89
N ARG A 196 -8.75 0.54 -16.52
CA ARG A 196 -8.40 0.70 -17.95
C ARG A 196 -6.92 0.45 -18.19
N LEU A 197 -6.05 0.74 -17.22
CA LEU A 197 -4.64 0.37 -17.30
C LEU A 197 -4.45 -1.16 -17.27
N GLY A 198 -5.23 -1.87 -16.44
CA GLY A 198 -5.26 -3.34 -16.43
C GLY A 198 -5.73 -3.95 -17.73
N TRP A 199 -6.73 -3.34 -18.36
CA TRP A 199 -7.23 -3.74 -19.67
C TRP A 199 -6.18 -3.53 -20.78
N VAL A 200 -5.43 -2.42 -20.77
CA VAL A 200 -4.36 -2.14 -21.75
C VAL A 200 -3.18 -3.12 -21.58
N HIS A 201 -2.84 -3.45 -20.33
CA HIS A 201 -1.79 -4.39 -19.96
C HIS A 201 -0.44 -4.08 -20.66
N PRO A 202 0.18 -2.92 -20.38
CA PRO A 202 1.29 -2.39 -21.19
C PRO A 202 2.63 -3.15 -21.07
N PHE A 203 2.87 -3.88 -19.99
CA PHE A 203 4.15 -4.55 -19.72
C PHE A 203 4.06 -6.06 -19.93
N VAL A 204 5.21 -6.73 -20.09
CA VAL A 204 5.26 -8.20 -20.23
C VAL A 204 4.96 -8.92 -18.91
N ASP A 205 5.30 -8.29 -17.78
CA ASP A 205 4.95 -8.72 -16.42
C ASP A 205 4.77 -7.49 -15.51
N GLY A 206 4.21 -7.68 -14.32
CA GLY A 206 4.17 -6.64 -13.29
C GLY A 206 3.03 -5.63 -13.40
N ASN A 207 2.15 -5.77 -14.40
CA ASN A 207 1.03 -4.84 -14.63
C ASN A 207 0.17 -4.62 -13.38
N GLY A 208 -0.21 -5.68 -12.66
CA GLY A 208 -1.00 -5.55 -11.44
C GLY A 208 -0.29 -4.75 -10.34
N ARG A 209 1.01 -4.97 -10.16
CA ARG A 209 1.86 -4.21 -9.23
C ARG A 209 1.97 -2.74 -9.65
N VAL A 210 2.17 -2.46 -10.93
CA VAL A 210 2.21 -1.10 -11.48
C VAL A 210 0.88 -0.36 -11.25
N MET A 211 -0.26 -0.99 -11.54
CA MET A 211 -1.58 -0.39 -11.34
C MET A 211 -1.84 -0.01 -9.89
N ARG A 212 -1.51 -0.91 -8.95
CA ARG A 212 -1.67 -0.67 -7.51
C ARG A 212 -0.72 0.41 -7.00
N LEU A 213 0.55 0.42 -7.44
CA LEU A 213 1.50 1.48 -7.11
C LEU A 213 1.12 2.83 -7.72
N HIS A 214 0.59 2.87 -8.94
CA HIS A 214 0.07 4.09 -9.55
C HIS A 214 -1.05 4.68 -8.69
N THR A 215 -2.02 3.83 -8.31
CA THR A 215 -3.15 4.23 -7.46
C THR A 215 -2.68 4.74 -6.10
N HIS A 216 -1.79 4.00 -5.44
CA HIS A 216 -1.24 4.39 -4.14
C HIS A 216 -0.44 5.69 -4.22
N THR A 217 0.48 5.80 -5.18
CA THR A 217 1.32 7.00 -5.36
C THR A 217 0.45 8.23 -5.64
N TRP A 218 -0.61 8.10 -6.45
CA TRP A 218 -1.52 9.21 -6.72
C TRP A 218 -2.28 9.65 -5.46
N LEU A 219 -2.81 8.70 -4.68
CA LEU A 219 -3.47 9.01 -3.41
C LEU A 219 -2.52 9.70 -2.42
N THR A 220 -1.27 9.25 -2.35
CA THR A 220 -0.23 9.87 -1.52
C THR A 220 0.11 11.27 -2.01
N ALA A 221 0.31 11.45 -3.31
CA ALA A 221 0.60 12.75 -3.93
C ALA A 221 -0.48 13.80 -3.65
N MET A 222 -1.75 13.36 -3.65
CA MET A 222 -2.91 14.20 -3.34
C MET A 222 -3.14 14.39 -1.83
N GLY A 223 -2.31 13.80 -0.97
CA GLY A 223 -2.37 13.97 0.48
C GLY A 223 -3.45 13.13 1.18
N TYR A 224 -3.98 12.10 0.54
CA TYR A 224 -5.04 11.27 1.11
C TYR A 224 -4.53 10.16 2.02
N THR A 225 -3.34 9.61 1.78
CA THR A 225 -2.85 8.45 2.54
C THR A 225 -2.21 8.83 3.87
N GLY A 226 -1.39 9.89 3.89
CA GLY A 226 -0.49 10.21 5.00
C GLY A 226 0.50 9.07 5.35
N GLY A 227 0.63 8.07 4.47
CA GLY A 227 1.30 6.79 4.77
C GLY A 227 0.58 5.91 5.80
N LEU A 228 -0.69 6.19 6.10
CA LEU A 228 -1.46 5.53 7.16
C LEU A 228 -2.42 4.46 6.64
N TRP A 229 -2.74 4.47 5.35
CA TRP A 229 -3.60 3.47 4.74
C TRP A 229 -3.28 3.34 3.25
N SER A 230 -3.70 2.24 2.65
CA SER A 230 -3.71 2.01 1.21
C SER A 230 -4.86 1.07 0.85
N PRO A 231 -5.30 1.00 -0.42
CA PRO A 231 -6.33 0.04 -0.82
C PRO A 231 -5.79 -1.40 -0.92
N LEU A 232 -4.47 -1.61 -0.89
CA LEU A 232 -3.83 -2.90 -1.19
C LEU A 232 -4.26 -4.02 -0.23
N ARG A 233 -4.35 -3.71 1.07
CA ARG A 233 -4.85 -4.67 2.07
C ARG A 233 -6.29 -5.06 1.80
N GLY A 234 -7.14 -4.09 1.48
CA GLY A 234 -8.55 -4.34 1.16
C GLY A 234 -8.72 -5.21 -0.09
N PHE A 235 -7.94 -4.92 -1.14
CA PHE A 235 -7.89 -5.75 -2.34
C PHE A 235 -7.44 -7.18 -2.03
N ALA A 236 -6.38 -7.36 -1.24
CA ALA A 236 -5.86 -8.69 -0.91
C ALA A 236 -6.78 -9.51 0.00
N ARG A 237 -7.60 -8.85 0.83
CA ARG A 237 -8.64 -9.51 1.65
C ARG A 237 -9.85 -9.96 0.85
N SER A 238 -10.01 -9.45 -0.37
CA SER A 238 -11.13 -9.77 -1.25
C SER A 238 -10.68 -10.09 -2.68
N THR A 239 -9.53 -10.76 -2.81
CA THR A 239 -8.83 -11.03 -4.09
C THR A 239 -9.75 -11.67 -5.15
N GLU A 240 -10.61 -12.60 -4.77
CA GLU A 240 -11.58 -13.21 -5.70
C GLU A 240 -12.56 -12.17 -6.27
N ARG A 241 -13.12 -11.32 -5.40
CA ARG A 241 -14.02 -10.22 -5.80
C ARG A 241 -13.28 -9.16 -6.62
N TYR A 242 -12.05 -8.82 -6.25
CA TYR A 242 -11.17 -7.91 -6.99
C TYR A 242 -11.00 -8.37 -8.45
N TYR A 243 -10.60 -9.62 -8.67
CA TYR A 243 -10.41 -10.16 -10.01
C TYR A 243 -11.73 -10.35 -10.76
N ALA A 244 -12.80 -10.74 -10.06
CA ALA A 244 -14.12 -10.87 -10.67
C ALA A 244 -14.62 -9.53 -11.24
N LEU A 245 -14.47 -8.44 -10.48
CA LEU A 245 -14.89 -7.10 -10.91
C LEU A 245 -13.99 -6.51 -12.00
N LEU A 246 -12.67 -6.76 -11.96
CA LEU A 246 -11.79 -6.41 -13.08
C LEU A 246 -12.24 -7.09 -14.37
N ALA A 247 -12.44 -8.41 -14.33
CA ALA A 247 -12.87 -9.20 -15.47
C ALA A 247 -14.28 -8.81 -15.95
N ASP A 248 -15.18 -8.46 -15.03
CA ASP A 248 -16.52 -7.96 -15.39
C ASP A 248 -16.43 -6.61 -16.11
N ALA A 249 -15.56 -5.71 -15.66
CA ALA A 249 -15.32 -4.41 -16.29
C ALA A 249 -14.59 -4.48 -17.65
N ASP A 250 -14.01 -5.64 -17.98
CA ASP A 250 -13.48 -5.98 -19.31
C ASP A 250 -14.58 -6.49 -20.26
N SER A 251 -15.79 -6.78 -19.76
CA SER A 251 -16.88 -7.32 -20.57
C SER A 251 -17.42 -6.29 -21.57
N LEU A 252 -17.90 -6.80 -22.71
CA LEU A 252 -18.55 -5.97 -23.73
C LEU A 252 -19.84 -5.35 -23.18
N ARG A 253 -20.21 -4.22 -23.78
CA ARG A 253 -21.45 -3.51 -23.51
C ARG A 253 -22.67 -4.44 -23.57
N ARG A 254 -23.51 -4.40 -22.54
CA ARG A 254 -24.71 -5.24 -22.34
C ARG A 254 -25.96 -4.53 -22.85
N GLY A 255 -26.10 -4.45 -24.18
CA GLY A 255 -27.24 -3.80 -24.82
C GLY A 255 -27.26 -2.27 -24.68
N ASP A 256 -28.37 -1.65 -25.07
CA ASP A 256 -28.44 -0.19 -25.27
C ASP A 256 -28.52 0.63 -23.97
N LEU A 257 -28.89 -0.01 -22.85
CA LEU A 257 -28.97 0.64 -21.53
C LEU A 257 -27.63 0.61 -20.76
N ASP A 258 -26.60 0.01 -21.33
CA ASP A 258 -25.29 -0.14 -20.69
C ASP A 258 -24.26 0.90 -21.16
N GLY A 259 -24.73 2.14 -21.29
CA GLY A 259 -23.91 3.29 -21.65
C GLY A 259 -23.41 3.29 -23.10
N ARG A 260 -22.33 4.04 -23.32
CA ARG A 260 -21.69 4.21 -24.64
C ARG A 260 -20.27 3.65 -24.61
N GLY A 261 -19.76 3.28 -25.78
CA GLY A 261 -18.46 2.63 -25.91
C GLY A 261 -18.61 1.12 -26.11
N ASN A 262 -17.47 0.45 -26.11
CA ASN A 262 -17.38 -0.98 -26.43
C ASN A 262 -17.48 -1.87 -25.18
N LEU A 263 -17.04 -1.36 -24.02
CA LEU A 263 -17.05 -2.05 -22.73
C LEU A 263 -18.28 -1.67 -21.89
N SER A 264 -18.63 -2.51 -20.93
CA SER A 264 -19.77 -2.29 -20.04
C SER A 264 -19.56 -1.11 -19.10
N GLU A 265 -20.47 -0.13 -19.13
CA GLU A 265 -20.50 0.98 -18.19
C GLU A 265 -20.96 0.53 -16.79
N GLN A 266 -21.97 -0.35 -16.73
CA GLN A 266 -22.47 -0.93 -15.47
C GLN A 266 -21.35 -1.65 -14.72
N ALA A 267 -20.53 -2.43 -15.42
CA ALA A 267 -19.42 -3.13 -14.80
C ALA A 267 -18.31 -2.16 -14.36
N LEU A 268 -18.03 -1.10 -15.12
CA LEU A 268 -17.11 -0.05 -14.70
C LEU A 268 -17.58 0.67 -13.43
N ILE A 269 -18.88 0.95 -13.32
CA ILE A 269 -19.49 1.54 -12.11
C ILE A 269 -19.33 0.58 -10.94
N ALA A 270 -19.63 -0.72 -11.11
CA ALA A 270 -19.48 -1.71 -10.05
C ALA A 270 -18.02 -1.84 -9.57
N TRP A 271 -17.06 -1.75 -10.49
CA TRP A 271 -15.64 -1.68 -10.17
C TRP A 271 -15.30 -0.42 -9.36
N ALA A 272 -15.68 0.76 -9.84
CA ALA A 272 -15.38 2.02 -9.15
C ALA A 272 -16.02 2.08 -7.76
N ASP A 273 -17.25 1.58 -7.63
CA ASP A 273 -17.96 1.46 -6.37
C ASP A 273 -17.20 0.60 -5.36
N TYR A 274 -16.75 -0.59 -5.78
CA TYR A 274 -15.94 -1.48 -4.97
C TYR A 274 -14.61 -0.85 -4.54
N VAL A 275 -13.91 -0.14 -5.43
CA VAL A 275 -12.65 0.54 -5.09
C VAL A 275 -12.90 1.61 -4.03
N LEU A 276 -13.92 2.45 -4.19
CA LEU A 276 -14.25 3.50 -3.24
C LEU A 276 -14.69 2.95 -1.88
N ASP A 277 -15.52 1.89 -1.86
CA ASP A 277 -15.89 1.20 -0.62
C ASP A 277 -14.69 0.58 0.08
N THR A 278 -13.77 -0.02 -0.69
CA THR A 278 -12.55 -0.59 -0.14
C THR A 278 -11.68 0.50 0.49
N CYS A 279 -11.50 1.63 -0.17
CA CYS A 279 -10.77 2.78 0.38
C CYS A 279 -11.43 3.30 1.66
N LEU A 280 -12.76 3.49 1.65
CA LEU A 280 -13.52 3.93 2.82
C LEU A 280 -13.37 2.97 4.00
N ASP A 281 -13.46 1.66 3.76
CA ASP A 281 -13.25 0.63 4.77
C ASP A 281 -11.84 0.71 5.38
N GLN A 282 -10.80 0.80 4.54
CA GLN A 282 -9.41 0.88 5.05
C GLN A 282 -9.16 2.18 5.84
N VAL A 283 -9.70 3.32 5.39
CA VAL A 283 -9.60 4.59 6.13
C VAL A 283 -10.32 4.50 7.49
N ARG A 284 -11.54 3.98 7.53
CA ARG A 284 -12.32 3.82 8.77
C ARG A 284 -11.65 2.86 9.74
N PHE A 285 -11.13 1.75 9.23
CA PHE A 285 -10.36 0.79 10.01
C PHE A 285 -9.14 1.44 10.66
N MET A 286 -8.32 2.16 9.88
CA MET A 286 -7.14 2.84 10.41
C MET A 286 -7.49 3.98 11.37
N ALA A 287 -8.54 4.75 11.11
CA ALA A 287 -9.03 5.76 12.04
C ALA A 287 -9.41 5.14 13.40
N SER A 288 -10.09 3.98 13.41
CA SER A 288 -10.44 3.26 14.64
C SER A 288 -9.21 2.75 15.41
N LEU A 289 -8.14 2.36 14.70
CA LEU A 289 -6.87 1.92 15.30
C LEU A 289 -6.00 3.08 15.81
N LEU A 290 -6.27 4.31 15.40
CA LEU A 290 -5.56 5.50 15.87
C LEU A 290 -6.37 6.32 16.88
N ASP A 291 -7.53 5.83 17.29
CA ASP A 291 -8.28 6.43 18.39
C ASP A 291 -7.44 6.54 19.66
N PHE A 292 -7.46 7.74 20.25
CA PHE A 292 -6.58 8.16 21.35
C PHE A 292 -6.73 7.30 22.61
N GLU A 293 -7.96 7.07 23.07
CA GLU A 293 -8.18 6.29 24.30
C GLU A 293 -7.87 4.83 24.03
N ALA A 294 -8.29 4.33 22.87
CA ALA A 294 -8.11 2.94 22.52
C ALA A 294 -6.62 2.57 22.37
N ILE A 295 -5.79 3.44 21.79
CA ILE A 295 -4.35 3.14 21.62
C ILE A 295 -3.61 3.09 22.96
N LYS A 296 -3.95 3.97 23.91
CA LYS A 296 -3.36 3.94 25.26
C LYS A 296 -3.64 2.60 25.95
N ASN A 297 -4.89 2.15 25.93
CA ASN A 297 -5.30 0.88 26.53
C ASN A 297 -4.59 -0.31 25.87
N ARG A 298 -4.37 -0.25 24.55
CA ARG A 298 -3.63 -1.27 23.80
C ARG A 298 -2.12 -1.30 24.14
N ILE A 299 -1.49 -0.13 24.30
CA ILE A 299 -0.10 -0.04 24.78
C ILE A 299 0.01 -0.60 26.20
N GLU A 300 -0.94 -0.28 27.09
CA GLU A 300 -0.98 -0.79 28.45
C GLU A 300 -1.10 -2.32 28.47
N ALA A 301 -2.02 -2.90 27.69
CA ALA A 301 -2.16 -4.35 27.58
C ALA A 301 -0.86 -5.04 27.13
N CYS A 302 -0.14 -4.43 26.18
CA CYS A 302 1.18 -4.92 25.76
C CYS A 302 2.18 -4.88 26.93
N LEU A 303 2.27 -3.77 27.66
CA LEU A 303 3.18 -3.63 28.80
C LEU A 303 2.86 -4.60 29.94
N VAL A 304 1.58 -4.83 30.23
CA VAL A 304 1.14 -5.82 31.22
C VAL A 304 1.64 -7.20 30.82
N PHE A 305 1.40 -7.63 29.57
CA PHE A 305 1.87 -8.92 29.07
C PHE A 305 3.40 -9.08 29.17
N GLU A 306 4.14 -8.07 28.71
CA GLU A 306 5.61 -8.05 28.78
C GLU A 306 6.13 -8.14 30.23
N ALA A 307 5.49 -7.43 31.16
CA ALA A 307 5.90 -7.38 32.55
C ALA A 307 5.52 -8.65 33.35
N THR A 308 4.32 -9.20 33.15
CA THR A 308 3.77 -10.26 34.00
C THR A 308 3.95 -11.65 33.42
N VAL A 309 3.84 -11.79 32.08
CA VAL A 309 3.95 -13.08 31.40
C VAL A 309 5.39 -13.35 30.99
N LEU A 310 6.01 -12.41 30.26
CA LEU A 310 7.38 -12.59 29.77
C LEU A 310 8.46 -12.26 30.82
N LYS A 311 8.15 -11.39 31.78
CA LYS A 311 9.05 -11.00 32.90
C LYS A 311 10.44 -10.57 32.43
N ASN A 312 10.52 -9.84 31.33
CA ASN A 312 11.78 -9.50 30.64
C ASN A 312 12.37 -8.14 31.06
N GLY A 313 11.88 -7.56 32.14
CA GLY A 313 12.33 -6.26 32.65
C GLY A 313 11.57 -5.05 32.11
N VAL A 314 10.65 -5.22 31.15
CA VAL A 314 9.69 -4.18 30.77
C VAL A 314 8.74 -3.89 31.94
N ARG A 315 8.34 -2.62 32.06
CA ARG A 315 7.63 -2.05 33.22
C ARG A 315 6.40 -1.26 32.77
N GLN A 316 5.29 -1.40 33.49
CA GLN A 316 4.03 -0.70 33.19
C GLN A 316 4.18 0.82 33.36
N GLU A 317 5.11 1.25 34.22
CA GLU A 317 5.51 2.64 34.44
C GLU A 317 5.93 3.35 33.13
N ALA A 318 6.33 2.60 32.09
CA ALA A 318 6.67 3.13 30.78
C ALA A 318 5.45 3.63 29.96
N LEU A 319 4.22 3.34 30.39
CA LEU A 319 2.99 3.64 29.64
C LEU A 319 2.90 5.11 29.23
N ARG A 320 3.15 6.03 30.17
CA ARG A 320 3.07 7.48 29.90
C ARG A 320 4.09 7.92 28.85
N GLY A 321 5.33 7.43 28.96
CA GLY A 321 6.40 7.74 28.03
C GLY A 321 6.11 7.20 26.63
N LEU A 322 5.71 5.93 26.51
CA LEU A 322 5.36 5.32 25.22
C LEU A 322 4.14 5.98 24.58
N HIS A 323 3.10 6.27 25.35
CA HIS A 323 1.93 6.96 24.82
C HIS A 323 2.26 8.38 24.34
N TYR A 324 3.12 9.11 25.06
CA TYR A 324 3.60 10.42 24.60
C TYR A 324 4.36 10.30 23.27
N LEU A 325 5.34 9.39 23.18
CA LEU A 325 6.12 9.18 21.95
C LEU A 325 5.23 8.76 20.78
N PHE A 326 4.18 7.98 21.05
CA PHE A 326 3.19 7.60 20.05
C PHE A 326 2.48 8.82 19.46
N LEU A 327 1.92 9.67 20.34
CA LEU A 327 1.11 10.82 19.93
C LEU A 327 1.93 11.97 19.33
N SER A 328 3.11 12.23 19.86
CA SER A 328 3.99 13.26 19.33
C SER A 328 4.57 12.84 17.97
N GLY A 329 4.87 11.55 17.81
CA GLY A 329 5.63 11.02 16.68
C GLY A 329 7.09 11.51 16.66
N GLU A 330 7.60 12.01 17.78
CA GLU A 330 8.91 12.63 17.91
C GLU A 330 9.90 11.78 18.72
N ASP A 331 11.18 12.10 18.54
CA ASP A 331 12.29 11.52 19.31
C ASP A 331 12.50 12.28 20.63
N MET A 332 12.80 11.55 21.71
CA MET A 332 12.99 12.08 23.05
C MET A 332 14.39 11.77 23.61
N GLN A 333 14.95 12.68 24.41
CA GLN A 333 16.18 12.37 25.14
C GLN A 333 15.92 11.24 26.14
N ARG A 334 16.91 10.34 26.31
CA ARG A 334 16.80 9.24 27.26
C ARG A 334 16.57 9.71 28.70
N GLY A 335 17.15 10.85 29.08
CA GLY A 335 16.95 11.47 30.39
C GLY A 335 15.49 11.84 30.62
N ASP A 336 14.89 12.55 29.66
CA ASP A 336 13.48 12.96 29.71
C ASP A 336 12.55 11.74 29.77
N PHE A 337 12.81 10.72 28.94
CA PHE A 337 12.03 9.49 28.97
C PHE A 337 12.10 8.82 30.36
N LYS A 338 13.31 8.66 30.91
CA LYS A 338 13.51 8.09 32.26
C LYS A 338 12.79 8.89 33.34
N ALA A 339 12.77 10.22 33.26
CA ALA A 339 12.06 11.07 34.22
C ALA A 339 10.54 10.81 34.21
N MET A 340 9.95 10.47 33.04
CA MET A 340 8.52 10.15 32.92
C MET A 340 8.12 8.83 33.59
N LEU A 341 9.07 7.92 33.84
CA LEU A 341 8.78 6.63 34.47
C LEU A 341 8.45 6.78 35.96
N GLY A 342 8.90 7.86 36.62
CA GLY A 342 8.71 8.04 38.06
C GLY A 342 9.42 6.97 38.90
N MET A 343 10.53 6.43 38.41
CA MET A 343 11.32 5.37 39.05
C MET A 343 12.67 5.91 39.55
N SER A 344 13.40 5.11 40.35
CA SER A 344 14.80 5.41 40.68
C SER A 344 15.69 5.38 39.43
N ASP A 345 16.81 6.11 39.42
CA ASP A 345 17.71 6.21 38.27
C ASP A 345 18.15 4.85 37.70
N ARG A 346 18.48 3.91 38.60
CA ARG A 346 18.82 2.53 38.21
C ARG A 346 17.63 1.82 37.59
N GLY A 347 16.47 1.86 38.24
CA GLY A 347 15.26 1.21 37.74
C GLY A 347 14.79 1.77 36.39
N ALA A 348 14.88 3.09 36.20
CA ALA A 348 14.54 3.76 34.95
C ALA A 348 15.52 3.39 33.82
N THR A 349 16.81 3.26 34.13
CA THR A 349 17.84 2.83 33.17
C THR A 349 17.62 1.39 32.73
N ASP A 350 17.33 0.49 33.68
CA ASP A 350 17.05 -0.92 33.41
C ASP A 350 15.77 -1.08 32.56
N ALA A 351 14.69 -0.37 32.91
CA ALA A 351 13.43 -0.39 32.17
C ALA A 351 13.58 0.15 30.74
N LEU A 352 14.33 1.24 30.54
CA LEU A 352 14.64 1.77 29.21
C LEU A 352 15.42 0.74 28.38
N GLY A 353 16.43 0.11 28.98
CA GLY A 353 17.21 -0.94 28.33
C GLY A 353 16.34 -2.13 27.88
N ALA A 354 15.40 -2.56 28.73
CA ALA A 354 14.45 -3.62 28.40
C ALA A 354 13.54 -3.23 27.23
N LEU A 355 12.99 -2.01 27.23
CA LEU A 355 12.15 -1.51 26.13
C LEU A 355 12.90 -1.46 24.79
N VAL A 356 14.15 -1.00 24.79
CA VAL A 356 15.01 -0.99 23.59
C VAL A 356 15.32 -2.41 23.13
N LYS A 357 15.67 -3.31 24.05
CA LYS A 357 15.95 -4.73 23.75
C LYS A 357 14.73 -5.44 23.16
N ARG A 358 13.53 -5.11 23.64
CA ARG A 358 12.25 -5.62 23.12
C ARG A 358 11.80 -4.89 21.86
N GLY A 359 12.45 -3.80 21.47
CA GLY A 359 12.10 -3.02 20.28
C GLY A 359 10.85 -2.16 20.44
N LEU A 360 10.30 -2.03 21.66
CA LEU A 360 9.22 -1.10 22.02
C LEU A 360 9.71 0.36 22.08
N LEU A 361 11.02 0.55 22.20
CA LEU A 361 11.72 1.78 21.85
C LEU A 361 12.76 1.50 20.78
N ARG A 362 12.98 2.47 19.89
CA ARG A 362 14.10 2.48 18.93
C ARG A 362 15.05 3.63 19.20
N SER A 363 16.30 3.46 18.80
CA SER A 363 17.39 4.42 18.96
C SER A 363 18.41 4.17 17.85
N ASP A 364 18.86 5.21 17.16
CA ASP A 364 19.81 5.06 16.04
C ASP A 364 21.25 4.81 16.50
N SER A 365 21.54 5.05 17.78
CA SER A 365 22.81 4.75 18.40
C SER A 365 22.63 4.30 19.85
N PRO A 366 23.64 3.66 20.48
CA PRO A 366 23.54 3.22 21.88
C PRO A 366 23.21 4.34 22.89
N GLN A 367 23.63 5.58 22.60
CA GLN A 367 23.45 6.75 23.47
C GLN A 367 22.47 7.79 22.89
N GLY A 368 21.91 7.53 21.71
CA GLY A 368 21.02 8.45 21.01
C GLY A 368 19.66 8.63 21.67
N LYS A 369 18.87 9.54 21.08
CA LYS A 369 17.46 9.72 21.44
C LYS A 369 16.68 8.43 21.24
N VAL A 370 15.59 8.30 21.98
CA VAL A 370 14.64 7.18 21.86
C VAL A 370 13.36 7.66 21.21
N ARG A 371 12.78 6.80 20.38
CA ARG A 371 11.47 6.99 19.76
C ARG A 371 10.61 5.76 19.91
N PHE A 372 9.32 5.90 19.64
CA PHE A 372 8.38 4.80 19.72
C PHE A 372 8.82 3.65 18.81
N GLY A 373 8.92 2.43 19.35
CA GLY A 373 9.24 1.25 18.58
C GLY A 373 7.99 0.40 18.34
N LEU A 374 7.85 -0.14 17.13
CA LEU A 374 6.73 -1.00 16.76
C LEU A 374 7.23 -2.37 16.25
N PRO A 375 7.60 -3.29 17.16
CA PRO A 375 8.08 -4.62 16.77
C PRO A 375 6.88 -5.53 16.42
N GLN A 376 7.09 -6.51 15.52
CA GLN A 376 6.00 -7.36 15.01
C GLN A 376 5.20 -8.06 16.12
N HIS A 377 5.84 -8.54 17.18
CA HIS A 377 5.16 -9.22 18.29
C HIS A 377 4.18 -8.31 19.05
N ALA A 378 4.38 -6.99 19.03
CA ALA A 378 3.50 -6.02 19.68
C ALA A 378 2.26 -5.68 18.84
N LEU A 379 2.22 -6.04 17.55
CA LEU A 379 1.10 -5.71 16.66
C LEU A 379 -0.22 -6.28 17.15
N ARG A 380 -0.22 -7.52 17.65
CA ARG A 380 -1.42 -8.17 18.20
C ARG A 380 -2.08 -7.36 19.32
N PHE A 381 -1.30 -6.55 20.03
CA PHE A 381 -1.79 -5.69 21.09
C PHE A 381 -2.10 -4.30 20.55
N MET A 382 -1.14 -3.65 19.89
CA MET A 382 -1.20 -2.23 19.52
C MET A 382 -2.07 -1.95 18.30
N PHE A 383 -2.09 -2.87 17.33
CA PHE A 383 -2.80 -2.74 16.05
C PHE A 383 -3.45 -4.07 15.65
N PRO A 384 -4.39 -4.59 16.46
CA PRO A 384 -4.97 -5.90 16.22
C PRO A 384 -5.66 -5.96 14.86
N GLN A 385 -5.51 -7.08 14.18
CA GLN A 385 -6.04 -7.35 12.84
C GLN A 385 -5.46 -6.47 11.73
N LEU A 386 -4.49 -5.59 12.02
CA LEU A 386 -3.86 -4.76 10.99
C LEU A 386 -3.11 -5.66 10.00
N TRP A 387 -2.29 -6.56 10.53
CA TRP A 387 -1.52 -7.53 9.74
C TRP A 387 -1.58 -8.92 10.39
N PRO A 388 -2.71 -9.64 10.25
CA PRO A 388 -2.95 -10.92 10.93
C PRO A 388 -1.85 -11.96 10.67
N GLU A 389 -1.27 -11.94 9.46
CA GLU A 389 -0.18 -12.85 9.10
C GLU A 389 1.10 -12.60 9.91
N ALA A 390 1.39 -11.34 10.26
CA ALA A 390 2.54 -10.99 11.12
C ALA A 390 2.27 -11.34 12.59
N GLU A 391 1.01 -11.19 13.02
CA GLU A 391 0.56 -11.60 14.36
C GLU A 391 0.68 -13.12 14.54
N ALA A 392 0.29 -13.90 13.54
CA ALA A 392 0.39 -15.35 13.53
C ALA A 392 1.86 -15.84 13.53
N ASP A 393 2.74 -15.22 12.74
CA ASP A 393 4.17 -15.51 12.77
C ASP A 393 4.77 -15.29 14.16
N SER A 394 4.41 -14.16 14.78
CA SER A 394 4.90 -13.79 16.12
C SER A 394 4.35 -14.65 17.25
N ALA A 395 3.24 -15.37 17.05
CA ALA A 395 2.68 -16.27 18.06
C ALA A 395 3.42 -17.61 18.14
N ASN A 396 4.18 -17.94 17.11
CA ASN A 396 4.93 -19.19 16.99
C ASN A 396 6.42 -19.05 17.38
N VAL A 397 6.82 -17.87 17.87
CA VAL A 397 8.18 -17.51 18.35
C VAL A 397 8.06 -17.04 19.79
#